data_AF-A0A4Q9QMV2-F1
#
_entry.id   AF-A0A4Q9QMV2-F1
#
_cell.length_a   1.000
_cell.length_b   1.000
_cell.length_c   1.000
_cell.angle_alpha   90.00
_cell.angle_beta   90.00
_cell.angle_gamma   90.00
#
_symmetry.space_group_name_H-M   'P 1'
#
loop_
_entity.id
_entity.type
_entity.pdbx_description
1 polymer ?
#
loop_
_entity_poly.entity_id
_entity_poly.type
_entity_poly.pdbx_seq_one_letter_code
_entity_poly.pdbx_strand_id
1 'polypeptide(L)'
;MQPSSNPFITILADIEQEDRKLIKQKRDGEKSTSAYRVGFWVFWGGFVGSLAVSLVLAFFAWWAPSLAKASIVLLLLSYGIILVYPLLGAWLYRSEIGAIYRAPFASFLIANMVRPLQVDEAHLKQLVGLPKTDLQLGISALKNNRKDLAQRIALVVGPAEKVGVFPGVLAMFVTLKQLEGQPDWVLAIAYATPVFFVIAVIAHHLCARQDRMIALAELALSHQCGKADNS
;
A
#
# COMPACT_ATOMS: atom_id res chain seq x y z
N MET A 1 -6.96 0.70 32.30
CA MET A 1 -7.09 2.16 32.16
C MET A 1 -7.34 2.46 30.69
N GLN A 2 -8.57 2.84 30.33
CA GLN A 2 -8.80 3.41 29.00
C GLN A 2 -8.10 4.78 28.99
N PRO A 3 -7.17 5.05 28.06
CA PRO A 3 -6.56 6.36 27.99
C PRO A 3 -7.68 7.37 27.76
N SER A 4 -7.71 8.45 28.53
CA SER A 4 -8.54 9.63 28.22
C SER A 4 -8.27 9.98 26.76
N SER A 5 -9.23 9.69 25.88
CA SER A 5 -9.02 9.78 24.44
C SER A 5 -8.84 11.25 24.09
N ASN A 6 -7.58 11.65 23.86
CA ASN A 6 -7.25 13.00 23.42
C ASN A 6 -8.18 13.36 22.26
N PRO A 7 -8.92 14.48 22.32
CA PRO A 7 -9.95 14.80 21.34
C PRO A 7 -9.38 14.87 19.92
N PHE A 8 -8.11 15.24 19.76
CA PHE A 8 -7.39 15.14 18.48
C PHE A 8 -7.36 13.70 17.95
N ILE A 9 -6.93 12.74 18.77
CA ILE A 9 -6.84 11.32 18.37
C ILE A 9 -8.21 10.73 18.06
N THR A 10 -9.25 11.13 18.80
CA THR A 10 -10.64 10.71 18.52
C THR A 10 -11.07 11.17 17.14
N ILE A 11 -10.84 12.45 16.78
CA ILE A 11 -11.19 12.98 15.46
C ILE A 11 -10.41 12.26 14.34
N LEU A 12 -9.11 11.97 14.55
CA LEU A 12 -8.33 11.20 13.57
C LEU A 12 -8.87 9.77 13.41
N ALA A 13 -9.31 9.14 14.50
CA ALA A 13 -9.92 7.82 14.47
C ALA A 13 -11.27 7.82 13.74
N ASP A 14 -12.07 8.87 13.90
CA ASP A 14 -13.35 9.02 13.20
C ASP A 14 -13.15 9.20 11.69
N ILE A 15 -12.20 10.05 11.29
CA ILE A 15 -11.75 10.17 9.88
C ILE A 15 -11.36 8.79 9.33
N GLU A 16 -10.60 8.01 10.11
CA GLU A 16 -10.20 6.66 9.73
C GLU A 16 -11.39 5.71 9.53
N GLN A 17 -12.36 5.71 10.46
CA GLN A 17 -13.52 4.84 10.39
C GLN A 17 -14.42 5.18 9.20
N GLU A 18 -14.64 6.47 8.95
CA GLU A 18 -15.47 6.91 7.83
C GLU A 18 -14.81 6.59 6.49
N ASP A 19 -13.49 6.77 6.38
CA ASP A 19 -12.74 6.36 5.20
C ASP A 19 -12.78 4.82 5.02
N ARG A 20 -12.73 4.02 6.09
CA ARG A 20 -12.92 2.56 5.96
C ARG A 20 -14.32 2.19 5.47
N LYS A 21 -15.37 2.88 5.95
CA LYS A 21 -16.76 2.64 5.53
C LYS A 21 -16.96 2.96 4.06
N LEU A 22 -16.45 4.09 3.58
CA LEU A 22 -16.56 4.48 2.18
C LEU A 22 -15.72 3.56 1.26
N ILE A 23 -14.56 3.05 1.70
CA ILE A 23 -13.79 2.03 0.95
C ILE A 23 -14.65 0.79 0.79
N LYS A 24 -15.28 0.35 1.89
CA LYS A 24 -16.10 -0.85 1.91
C LYS A 24 -17.29 -0.72 0.96
N GLN A 25 -17.99 0.41 0.99
CA GLN A 25 -19.11 0.69 0.07
C GLN A 25 -18.68 0.70 -1.40
N LYS A 26 -17.58 1.39 -1.73
CA LYS A 26 -17.04 1.39 -3.10
C LYS A 26 -16.69 -0.03 -3.56
N ARG A 27 -16.00 -0.79 -2.71
CA ARG A 27 -15.64 -2.19 -2.99
C ARG A 27 -16.89 -3.06 -3.18
N ASP A 28 -17.93 -2.85 -2.39
CA ASP A 28 -19.17 -3.60 -2.50
C ASP A 28 -19.92 -3.28 -3.79
N GLY A 29 -19.84 -2.04 -4.30
CA GLY A 29 -20.31 -1.68 -5.64
C GLY A 29 -19.48 -2.31 -6.77
N GLU A 30 -18.15 -2.25 -6.67
CA GLU A 30 -17.23 -2.78 -7.69
C GLU A 30 -17.26 -4.31 -7.78
N LYS A 31 -17.59 -5.02 -6.70
CA LYS A 31 -17.72 -6.50 -6.67
C LYS A 31 -18.69 -7.05 -7.72
N SER A 32 -19.69 -6.26 -8.11
CA SER A 32 -20.66 -6.64 -9.15
C SER A 32 -20.03 -6.71 -10.56
N THR A 33 -18.89 -6.05 -10.77
CA THR A 33 -18.24 -5.93 -12.07
C THR A 33 -17.45 -7.20 -12.40
N SER A 34 -17.53 -7.66 -13.65
CA SER A 34 -16.70 -8.76 -14.14
C SER A 34 -15.19 -8.46 -14.01
N ALA A 35 -14.81 -7.19 -14.25
CA ALA A 35 -13.43 -6.73 -14.11
C ALA A 35 -12.85 -6.96 -12.71
N TYR A 36 -13.62 -6.61 -11.66
CA TYR A 36 -13.21 -6.84 -10.28
C TYR A 36 -12.99 -8.31 -9.97
N ARG A 37 -13.90 -9.21 -10.42
CA ARG A 37 -13.77 -10.64 -10.18
C ARG A 37 -12.52 -11.21 -10.85
N VAL A 38 -12.26 -10.85 -12.11
CA VAL A 38 -11.06 -11.28 -12.83
C VAL A 38 -9.80 -10.78 -12.13
N GLY A 39 -9.73 -9.49 -11.79
CA GLY A 39 -8.59 -8.91 -11.07
C GLY A 39 -8.37 -9.56 -9.71
N PHE A 40 -9.45 -9.81 -8.96
CA PHE A 40 -9.40 -10.48 -7.66
C PHE A 40 -8.84 -11.91 -7.77
N TRP A 41 -9.32 -12.72 -8.72
CA TRP A 41 -8.83 -14.08 -8.93
C TRP A 41 -7.37 -14.12 -9.43
N VAL A 42 -7.00 -13.20 -10.34
CA VAL A 42 -5.61 -13.09 -10.81
C VAL A 42 -4.67 -12.69 -9.67
N PHE A 43 -5.07 -11.74 -8.82
CA PHE A 43 -4.23 -11.31 -7.71
C PHE A 43 -4.17 -12.35 -6.59
N TRP A 44 -5.31 -12.79 -6.06
CA TRP A 44 -5.35 -13.71 -4.92
C TRP A 44 -5.05 -15.15 -5.30
N GLY A 45 -5.67 -15.66 -6.36
CA GLY A 45 -5.42 -17.03 -6.82
C GLY A 45 -4.11 -17.13 -7.59
N GLY A 46 -3.90 -16.21 -8.52
CA GLY A 46 -2.73 -16.20 -9.37
C GLY A 46 -1.46 -15.80 -8.62
N PHE A 47 -1.37 -14.58 -8.10
CA PHE A 47 -0.14 -14.11 -7.44
C PHE A 47 0.04 -14.68 -6.02
N VAL A 48 -0.88 -14.40 -5.10
CA VAL A 48 -0.75 -14.78 -3.68
C VAL A 48 -0.80 -16.30 -3.51
N GLY A 49 -1.72 -16.97 -4.21
CA GLY A 49 -1.88 -18.42 -4.18
C GLY A 49 -0.64 -19.14 -4.70
N SER A 50 -0.12 -18.75 -5.87
CA SER A 50 1.10 -19.37 -6.41
C SER A 50 2.32 -19.13 -5.52
N LEU A 51 2.46 -17.93 -4.95
CA LEU A 51 3.56 -17.61 -4.02
C LEU A 51 3.49 -18.46 -2.75
N ALA A 52 2.31 -18.57 -2.14
CA ALA A 52 2.12 -19.34 -0.91
C ALA A 52 2.39 -20.83 -1.14
N VAL A 53 1.85 -21.40 -2.23
CA VAL A 53 2.11 -22.81 -2.58
C VAL A 53 3.58 -23.01 -2.91
N SER A 54 4.22 -22.07 -3.63
CA SER A 54 5.65 -22.12 -3.91
C SER A 54 6.49 -22.19 -2.63
N LEU A 55 6.21 -21.34 -1.64
CA LEU A 55 6.90 -21.34 -0.34
C LEU A 55 6.70 -22.65 0.41
N VAL A 56 5.48 -23.19 0.43
CA VAL A 56 5.18 -24.48 1.07
C VAL A 56 5.96 -25.61 0.38
N LEU A 57 5.96 -25.65 -0.95
CA LEU A 57 6.70 -26.65 -1.72
C LEU A 57 8.22 -26.52 -1.51
N ALA A 58 8.74 -25.30 -1.45
CA ALA A 58 10.16 -25.06 -1.17
C ALA A 58 10.56 -25.55 0.22
N PHE A 59 9.68 -25.38 1.23
CA PHE A 59 9.91 -25.92 2.56
C PHE A 59 9.94 -27.45 2.56
N PHE A 60 9.01 -28.11 1.86
CA PHE A 60 8.95 -29.56 1.77
C PHE A 60 9.99 -30.19 0.83
N ALA A 61 10.66 -29.40 0.00
CA ALA A 61 11.70 -29.86 -0.91
C ALA A 61 12.90 -30.50 -0.19
N TRP A 62 13.09 -30.21 1.11
CA TRP A 62 14.09 -30.88 1.95
C TRP A 62 13.87 -32.40 2.05
N TRP A 63 12.61 -32.85 2.06
CA TRP A 63 12.26 -34.27 2.15
C TRP A 63 12.04 -34.92 0.78
N ALA A 64 11.58 -34.15 -0.21
CA ALA A 64 11.35 -34.64 -1.55
C ALA A 64 11.94 -33.65 -2.59
N PRO A 65 13.17 -33.89 -3.06
CA PRO A 65 13.87 -32.93 -3.93
C PRO A 65 13.19 -32.71 -5.30
N SER A 66 12.30 -33.61 -5.71
CA SER A 66 11.45 -33.41 -6.89
C SER A 66 10.51 -32.20 -6.76
N LEU A 67 10.13 -31.81 -5.53
CA LEU A 67 9.27 -30.65 -5.25
C LEU A 67 10.00 -29.32 -5.48
N ALA A 68 11.34 -29.30 -5.47
CA ALA A 68 12.12 -28.07 -5.67
C ALA A 68 11.88 -27.46 -7.06
N LYS A 69 11.78 -28.29 -8.10
CA LYS A 69 11.49 -27.82 -9.47
C LYS A 69 10.09 -27.21 -9.54
N ALA A 70 9.11 -27.85 -8.89
CA ALA A 70 7.74 -27.36 -8.83
C ALA A 70 7.63 -26.02 -8.09
N SER A 71 8.34 -25.85 -6.97
CA SER A 71 8.34 -24.59 -6.21
C SER A 71 8.90 -23.43 -7.03
N ILE A 72 10.03 -23.64 -7.71
CA ILE A 72 10.64 -22.63 -8.58
C ILE A 72 9.71 -22.25 -9.73
N VAL A 73 9.05 -23.21 -10.37
CA VAL A 73 8.08 -22.92 -11.45
C VAL A 73 6.91 -22.08 -10.95
N LEU A 74 6.38 -22.38 -9.75
CA LEU A 74 5.33 -21.55 -9.15
C LEU A 74 5.83 -20.15 -8.77
N LEU A 75 7.08 -20.02 -8.30
CA LEU A 75 7.68 -18.72 -8.01
C LEU A 75 7.78 -17.88 -9.30
N LEU A 76 8.21 -18.49 -10.40
CA LEU A 76 8.25 -17.86 -11.73
C LEU A 76 6.88 -17.37 -12.17
N LEU A 77 5.86 -18.22 -11.99
CA LEU A 77 4.48 -17.86 -12.31
C LEU A 77 4.03 -16.64 -11.49
N SER A 78 4.35 -16.61 -10.19
CA SER A 78 4.03 -15.50 -9.29
C SER A 78 4.65 -14.18 -9.77
N TYR A 79 5.93 -14.18 -10.11
CA TYR A 79 6.63 -13.02 -10.67
C TYR A 79 6.06 -12.58 -12.02
N GLY A 80 5.77 -13.53 -12.91
CA GLY A 80 5.15 -13.26 -14.21
C GLY A 80 3.79 -12.57 -14.05
N ILE A 81 2.98 -13.02 -13.09
CA ILE A 81 1.69 -12.40 -12.80
C ILE A 81 1.86 -10.98 -12.28
N ILE A 82 2.81 -10.69 -11.37
CA ILE A 82 3.08 -9.30 -10.93
C ILE A 82 3.42 -8.39 -12.11
N LEU A 83 4.29 -8.85 -13.02
CA LEU A 83 4.71 -8.08 -14.19
C LEU A 83 3.56 -7.80 -15.16
N VAL A 84 2.68 -8.79 -15.36
CA VAL A 84 1.55 -8.70 -16.29
C VAL A 84 0.33 -8.03 -15.67
N TYR A 85 0.20 -8.02 -14.34
CA TYR A 85 -0.93 -7.43 -13.61
C TYR A 85 -1.26 -5.97 -14.01
N PRO A 86 -0.30 -5.01 -14.08
CA PRO A 86 -0.60 -3.66 -14.53
C PRO A 86 -1.11 -3.60 -15.98
N LEU A 87 -0.61 -4.47 -16.86
CA LEU A 87 -1.08 -4.57 -18.25
C LEU A 87 -2.50 -5.14 -18.32
N LEU A 88 -2.80 -6.16 -17.51
CA LEU A 88 -4.16 -6.71 -17.38
C LEU A 88 -5.13 -5.65 -16.88
N GLY A 89 -4.75 -4.89 -15.85
CA GLY A 89 -5.55 -3.77 -15.36
C GLY A 89 -5.84 -2.75 -16.47
N ALA A 90 -4.80 -2.32 -17.18
CA ALA A 90 -4.98 -1.39 -18.31
C ALA A 90 -5.91 -1.95 -19.39
N TRP A 91 -5.80 -3.23 -19.72
CA TRP A 91 -6.66 -3.86 -20.72
C TRP A 91 -8.11 -4.00 -20.25
N LEU A 92 -8.32 -4.37 -18.98
CA LEU A 92 -9.64 -4.60 -18.40
C LEU A 92 -10.43 -3.29 -18.24
N TYR A 93 -9.73 -2.19 -17.93
CA TYR A 93 -10.28 -0.85 -17.78
C TYR A 93 -10.06 0.03 -19.02
N ARG A 94 -9.83 -0.57 -20.21
CA ARG A 94 -9.49 0.16 -21.45
C ARG A 94 -10.51 1.22 -21.86
N SER A 95 -11.78 1.06 -21.50
CA SER A 95 -12.83 2.05 -21.75
C SER A 95 -12.63 3.34 -20.94
N GLU A 96 -12.02 3.23 -19.75
CA GLU A 96 -11.72 4.36 -18.88
C GLU A 96 -10.39 5.04 -19.26
N ILE A 97 -9.48 4.31 -19.91
CA ILE A 97 -8.21 4.85 -20.40
C ILE A 97 -8.42 5.98 -21.40
N GLY A 98 -9.49 5.92 -22.21
CA GLY A 98 -9.82 7.00 -23.15
C GLY A 98 -10.07 8.35 -22.47
N ALA A 99 -10.63 8.34 -21.24
CA ALA A 99 -10.82 9.55 -20.44
C ALA A 99 -9.50 10.01 -19.79
N ILE A 100 -8.66 9.06 -19.35
CA ILE A 100 -7.34 9.33 -18.77
C ILE A 100 -6.41 9.98 -19.81
N TYR A 101 -6.50 9.59 -21.09
CA TYR A 101 -5.59 10.12 -22.12
C TYR A 101 -5.79 11.62 -22.37
N ARG A 102 -6.99 12.16 -22.14
CA ARG A 102 -7.29 13.60 -22.33
C ARG A 102 -6.77 14.46 -21.19
N ALA A 103 -6.76 13.94 -19.96
CA ALA A 103 -6.34 14.66 -18.77
C ALA A 103 -5.76 13.72 -17.69
N PRO A 104 -4.57 13.14 -17.92
CA PRO A 104 -4.06 12.02 -17.13
C PRO A 104 -3.87 12.38 -15.65
N PHE A 105 -3.34 13.58 -15.38
CA PHE A 105 -3.17 14.08 -14.02
C PHE A 105 -4.50 14.38 -13.34
N ALA A 106 -5.40 15.11 -14.01
CA ALA A 106 -6.68 15.48 -13.42
C ALA A 106 -7.55 14.26 -13.12
N SER A 107 -7.63 13.30 -14.04
CA SER A 107 -8.37 12.05 -13.82
C SER A 107 -7.80 11.23 -12.66
N PHE A 108 -6.48 11.14 -12.54
CA PHE A 108 -5.83 10.45 -11.42
C PHE A 108 -6.08 11.15 -10.08
N LEU A 109 -6.00 12.48 -10.05
CA LEU A 109 -6.31 13.28 -8.86
C LEU A 109 -7.79 13.12 -8.48
N ILE A 110 -8.71 13.21 -9.43
CA ILE A 110 -10.14 13.06 -9.17
C ILE A 110 -10.45 11.67 -8.61
N ALA A 111 -9.90 10.61 -9.22
CA ALA A 111 -10.15 9.23 -8.80
C ALA A 111 -9.62 8.92 -7.39
N ASN A 112 -8.52 9.57 -6.99
CA ASN A 112 -7.83 9.28 -5.73
C ASN A 112 -8.04 10.33 -4.63
N MET A 113 -8.42 11.57 -4.95
CA MET A 113 -8.50 12.69 -4.00
C MET A 113 -9.93 13.11 -3.66
N VAL A 114 -10.91 12.99 -4.56
CA VAL A 114 -12.28 13.50 -4.30
C VAL A 114 -12.83 12.93 -3.00
N ARG A 115 -12.63 11.63 -2.81
CA ARG A 115 -13.15 10.93 -1.65
C ARG A 115 -12.39 11.27 -0.35
N PRO A 116 -11.04 11.22 -0.31
CA PRO A 116 -10.28 11.82 0.78
C PRO A 116 -10.72 13.24 1.15
N LEU A 117 -10.88 14.11 0.15
CA LEU A 117 -11.22 15.50 0.31
C LEU A 117 -12.61 15.69 0.96
N GLN A 118 -13.60 14.90 0.55
CA GLN A 118 -14.95 14.94 1.14
C GLN A 118 -14.93 14.59 2.64
N VAL A 119 -14.19 13.54 3.02
CA VAL A 119 -14.05 13.14 4.44
C VAL A 119 -13.27 14.20 5.21
N ASP A 120 -12.20 14.72 4.61
CA ASP A 120 -11.33 15.73 5.22
C ASP A 120 -12.10 17.05 5.46
N GLU A 121 -12.90 17.49 4.50
CA GLU A 121 -13.74 18.68 4.62
C GLU A 121 -14.79 18.53 5.75
N ALA A 122 -15.40 17.36 5.88
CA ALA A 122 -16.38 17.09 6.93
C ALA A 122 -15.78 17.20 8.34
N HIS A 123 -14.52 16.79 8.52
CA HIS A 123 -13.84 16.78 9.82
C HIS A 123 -12.95 18.02 10.07
N LEU A 124 -12.67 18.82 9.04
CA LEU A 124 -11.87 20.04 9.16
C LEU A 124 -12.45 20.99 10.22
N LYS A 125 -13.79 21.15 10.25
CA LYS A 125 -14.45 22.00 11.25
C LYS A 125 -14.23 21.52 12.69
N GLN A 126 -14.19 20.21 12.90
CA GLN A 126 -13.93 19.63 14.22
C GLN A 126 -12.49 19.86 14.66
N LEU A 127 -11.53 19.71 13.74
CA LEU A 127 -10.11 20.01 13.99
C LEU A 127 -9.88 21.51 14.29
N VAL A 128 -10.55 22.40 13.55
CA VAL A 128 -10.50 23.85 13.80
C VAL A 128 -11.12 24.22 15.15
N GLY A 129 -12.03 23.42 15.69
CA GLY A 129 -12.64 23.63 17.01
C GLY A 129 -11.74 23.26 18.20
N LEU A 130 -10.60 22.58 17.97
CA LEU A 130 -9.69 22.18 19.05
C LEU A 130 -8.83 23.36 19.55
N PRO A 131 -8.40 23.33 20.83
CA PRO A 131 -7.40 24.26 21.33
C PRO A 131 -6.14 24.21 20.48
N LYS A 132 -5.57 25.39 20.15
CA LYS A 132 -4.35 25.52 19.34
C LYS A 132 -3.19 24.69 19.91
N THR A 133 -3.07 24.63 21.23
CA THR A 133 -2.06 23.83 21.95
C THR A 133 -2.21 22.34 21.69
N ASP A 134 -3.44 21.83 21.73
CA ASP A 134 -3.74 20.40 21.52
C ASP A 134 -3.48 20.01 20.06
N LEU A 135 -3.81 20.91 19.13
CA LEU A 135 -3.56 20.72 17.71
C LEU A 135 -2.06 20.73 17.40
N GLN A 136 -1.29 21.67 17.95
CA GLN A 136 0.17 21.73 17.79
C GLN A 136 0.87 20.50 18.39
N LEU A 137 0.44 20.08 19.59
CA LEU A 137 0.95 18.89 20.24
C LEU A 137 0.62 17.63 19.41
N GLY A 138 -0.62 17.52 18.92
CA GLY A 138 -1.08 16.43 18.06
C GLY A 138 -0.30 16.33 16.75
N ILE A 139 -0.10 17.46 16.05
CA ILE A 139 0.71 17.52 14.82
C ILE A 139 2.15 17.07 15.10
N SER A 140 2.75 17.58 16.18
CA SER A 140 4.13 17.24 16.53
C SER A 140 4.29 15.76 16.86
N ALA A 141 3.35 15.19 17.64
CA ALA A 141 3.32 13.77 17.95
C ALA A 141 3.16 12.92 16.68
N LEU A 142 2.26 13.31 15.76
CA LEU A 142 2.01 12.60 14.52
C LEU A 142 3.22 12.64 13.57
N LYS A 143 3.88 13.79 13.44
CA LYS A 143 5.15 13.93 12.69
C LYS A 143 6.24 13.04 13.26
N ASN A 144 6.34 12.96 14.58
CA ASN A 144 7.36 12.13 15.22
C ASN A 144 7.07 10.63 15.01
N ASN A 145 5.82 10.22 15.16
CA ASN A 145 5.38 8.84 14.86
C ASN A 145 5.65 8.48 13.38
N ARG A 146 5.33 9.38 12.45
CA ARG A 146 5.61 9.17 11.03
C ARG A 146 7.10 8.98 10.75
N LYS A 147 7.96 9.79 11.36
CA LYS A 147 9.42 9.66 11.21
C LYS A 147 9.93 8.34 11.76
N ASP A 148 9.48 7.96 12.96
CA ASP A 148 9.85 6.69 13.60
C ASP A 148 9.38 5.50 12.77
N LEU A 149 8.14 5.52 12.28
CA LEU A 149 7.61 4.50 11.38
C LEU A 149 8.43 4.38 10.09
N ALA A 150 8.73 5.50 9.43
CA ALA A 150 9.54 5.52 8.23
C ALA A 150 10.95 4.96 8.48
N GLN A 151 11.56 5.28 9.62
CA GLN A 151 12.88 4.74 10.00
C GLN A 151 12.82 3.21 10.23
N ARG A 152 11.79 2.72 10.92
CA ARG A 152 11.58 1.28 11.12
C ARG A 152 11.36 0.54 9.80
N ILE A 153 10.60 1.13 8.87
CA ILE A 153 10.39 0.58 7.52
C ILE A 153 11.72 0.53 6.76
N ALA A 154 12.50 1.60 6.80
CA ALA A 154 13.81 1.67 6.16
C ALA A 154 14.81 0.65 6.71
N LEU A 155 14.69 0.23 7.98
CA LEU A 155 15.51 -0.87 8.53
C LEU A 155 15.13 -2.24 7.97
N VAL A 156 13.84 -2.48 7.73
CA VAL A 156 13.33 -3.79 7.29
C VAL A 156 13.44 -3.96 5.78
N VAL A 157 13.06 -2.93 5.02
CA VAL A 157 13.00 -3.00 3.56
C VAL A 157 14.24 -2.32 2.93
N GLY A 158 15.10 -1.68 3.73
CA GLY A 158 16.23 -0.92 3.22
C GLY A 158 15.76 0.27 2.37
N PRO A 159 16.65 0.87 1.56
CA PRO A 159 16.26 1.76 0.49
C PRO A 159 15.59 1.00 -0.66
N ALA A 160 15.01 -0.19 -0.48
CA ALA A 160 14.30 -0.90 -1.55
C ALA A 160 13.10 -0.12 -2.09
N GLU A 161 12.67 0.94 -1.40
CA GLU A 161 11.93 2.08 -1.98
C GLU A 161 12.46 2.52 -3.36
N LYS A 162 13.78 2.47 -3.56
CA LYS A 162 14.49 2.86 -4.78
C LYS A 162 14.85 1.70 -5.69
N VAL A 163 14.93 0.48 -5.16
CA VAL A 163 15.42 -0.69 -5.90
C VAL A 163 14.27 -1.51 -6.50
N GLY A 164 13.08 -1.47 -5.89
CA GLY A 164 11.86 -2.09 -6.41
C GLY A 164 11.94 -3.62 -6.52
N VAL A 165 11.08 -4.20 -7.36
CA VAL A 165 10.99 -5.66 -7.61
C VAL A 165 12.18 -6.18 -8.44
N PHE A 166 13.02 -5.27 -8.95
CA PHE A 166 14.04 -5.55 -9.96
C PHE A 166 15.13 -6.56 -9.52
N PRO A 167 15.69 -6.49 -8.29
CA PRO A 167 16.65 -7.48 -7.82
C PRO A 167 16.07 -8.89 -7.72
N GLY A 168 14.79 -9.01 -7.34
CA GLY A 168 14.10 -10.29 -7.29
C GLY A 168 13.86 -10.87 -8.67
N VAL A 169 13.48 -10.03 -9.63
CA VAL A 169 13.36 -10.43 -11.05
C VAL A 169 14.73 -10.86 -11.60
N LEU A 170 15.80 -10.13 -11.27
CA LEU A 170 17.15 -10.49 -11.70
C LEU A 170 17.60 -11.82 -11.08
N ALA A 171 17.44 -11.99 -9.76
CA ALA A 171 17.73 -13.24 -9.06
C ALA A 171 16.95 -14.41 -9.67
N MET A 172 15.70 -14.18 -10.03
CA MET A 172 14.85 -15.13 -10.74
C MET A 172 15.37 -15.50 -12.13
N PHE A 173 15.87 -14.55 -12.91
CA PHE A 173 16.50 -14.88 -14.21
C PHE A 173 17.80 -15.68 -14.05
N VAL A 174 18.57 -15.43 -12.98
CA VAL A 174 19.76 -16.22 -12.67
C VAL A 174 19.35 -17.63 -12.23
N THR A 175 18.29 -17.79 -11.43
CA THR A 175 17.80 -19.12 -10.97
C THR A 175 17.28 -19.97 -12.12
N LEU A 176 16.62 -19.35 -13.11
CA LEU A 176 16.21 -20.01 -14.35
C LEU A 176 17.37 -20.58 -15.17
N LYS A 177 18.50 -19.85 -15.25
CA LYS A 177 19.63 -20.23 -16.11
C LYS A 177 20.52 -21.32 -15.51
N GLN A 178 20.48 -21.53 -14.20
CA GLN A 178 21.37 -22.43 -13.47
C GLN A 178 20.59 -23.34 -12.52
N LEU A 179 19.52 -23.97 -13.03
CA LEU A 179 18.61 -24.83 -12.25
C LEU A 179 19.32 -25.97 -11.48
N GLU A 180 20.57 -26.27 -11.82
CA GLU A 180 21.47 -27.17 -11.09
C GLU A 180 22.77 -26.41 -10.73
N GLY A 181 23.11 -26.37 -9.43
CA GLY A 181 24.38 -25.79 -8.94
C GLY A 181 24.33 -24.32 -8.48
N GLN A 182 23.14 -23.77 -8.27
CA GLN A 182 23.01 -22.39 -7.82
C GLN A 182 23.35 -22.19 -6.33
N PRO A 183 23.96 -21.06 -5.93
CA PRO A 183 24.15 -20.76 -4.53
C PRO A 183 22.83 -20.50 -3.80
N ASP A 184 22.65 -21.10 -2.61
CA ASP A 184 21.43 -20.99 -1.80
C ASP A 184 21.00 -19.54 -1.50
N TRP A 185 21.96 -18.61 -1.45
CA TRP A 185 21.69 -17.19 -1.21
C TRP A 185 20.89 -16.54 -2.35
N VAL A 186 21.04 -16.98 -3.60
CA VAL A 186 20.29 -16.43 -4.74
C VAL A 186 18.81 -16.83 -4.63
N LEU A 187 18.57 -18.10 -4.26
CA LEU A 187 17.23 -18.62 -4.03
C LEU A 187 16.55 -17.89 -2.86
N ALA A 188 17.29 -17.65 -1.77
CA ALA A 188 16.80 -16.89 -0.62
C ALA A 188 16.36 -15.47 -1.03
N ILE A 189 17.13 -14.77 -1.86
CA ILE A 189 16.76 -13.43 -2.37
C ILE A 189 15.49 -13.49 -3.23
N ALA A 190 15.37 -14.49 -4.10
CA ALA A 190 14.21 -14.66 -4.97
C ALA A 190 12.90 -14.88 -4.19
N TYR A 191 12.94 -15.63 -3.07
CA TYR A 191 11.77 -15.82 -2.20
C TYR A 191 11.52 -14.65 -1.25
N ALA A 192 12.57 -13.99 -0.77
CA ALA A 192 12.43 -12.88 0.17
C ALA A 192 11.85 -11.62 -0.49
N THR A 193 12.23 -11.34 -1.74
CA THR A 193 11.83 -10.12 -2.45
C THR A 193 10.32 -9.89 -2.54
N PRO A 194 9.46 -10.84 -2.97
CA PRO A 194 8.02 -10.61 -3.06
C PRO A 194 7.40 -10.37 -1.67
N VAL A 195 7.92 -11.01 -0.62
CA VAL A 195 7.47 -10.80 0.77
C VAL A 195 7.80 -9.37 1.22
N PHE A 196 9.05 -8.94 1.01
CA PHE A 196 9.47 -7.57 1.32
C PHE A 196 8.71 -6.53 0.51
N PHE A 197 8.38 -6.83 -0.75
CA PHE A 197 7.58 -5.95 -1.59
C PHE A 197 6.17 -5.72 -1.01
N VAL A 198 5.49 -6.78 -0.56
CA VAL A 198 4.16 -6.65 0.08
C VAL A 198 4.25 -5.80 1.35
N ILE A 199 5.26 -6.05 2.19
CA ILE A 199 5.50 -5.26 3.41
C ILE A 199 5.74 -3.78 3.05
N ALA A 200 6.57 -3.51 2.03
CA ALA A 200 6.84 -2.16 1.56
C ALA A 200 5.58 -1.43 1.11
N VAL A 201 4.72 -2.09 0.31
CA VAL A 201 3.46 -1.49 -0.18
C VAL A 201 2.54 -1.12 0.98
N ILE A 202 2.38 -2.01 1.97
CA ILE A 202 1.56 -1.73 3.16
C ILE A 202 2.14 -0.57 3.95
N ALA A 203 3.45 -0.61 4.20
CA ALA A 203 4.20 0.41 4.91
C ALA A 203 4.06 1.80 4.26
N HIS A 204 4.22 1.89 2.94
CA HIS A 204 4.02 3.11 2.17
C HIS A 204 2.61 3.66 2.31
N HIS A 205 1.60 2.79 2.25
CA HIS A 205 0.22 3.21 2.40
C HIS A 205 -0.03 3.83 3.79
N LEU A 206 0.56 3.26 4.84
CA LEU A 206 0.48 3.80 6.20
C LEU A 206 1.17 5.16 6.32
N CYS A 207 2.38 5.31 5.77
CA CYS A 207 3.10 6.58 5.79
C CYS A 207 2.35 7.68 5.02
N ALA A 208 1.88 7.39 3.80
CA ALA A 208 1.12 8.34 3.00
C ALA A 208 -0.16 8.82 3.71
N ARG A 209 -0.80 7.93 4.47
CA ARG A 209 -1.97 8.27 5.27
C ARG A 209 -1.63 9.20 6.44
N GLN A 210 -0.54 8.93 7.15
CA GLN A 210 -0.07 9.82 8.21
C GLN A 210 0.30 11.20 7.65
N ASP A 211 0.96 11.26 6.50
CA ASP A 211 1.30 12.51 5.82
C ASP A 211 0.04 13.32 5.46
N ARG A 212 -1.04 12.66 4.99
CA ARG A 212 -2.35 13.31 4.79
C ARG A 212 -2.95 13.86 6.08
N MET A 213 -2.97 13.06 7.16
CA MET A 213 -3.51 13.50 8.46
C MET A 213 -2.72 14.69 9.04
N ILE A 214 -1.39 14.70 8.86
CA ILE A 214 -0.53 15.84 9.22
C ILE A 214 -0.95 17.08 8.43
N ALA A 215 -1.06 16.96 7.10
CA ALA A 215 -1.44 18.07 6.23
C ALA A 215 -2.83 18.65 6.58
N LEU A 216 -3.81 17.79 6.89
CA LEU A 216 -5.14 18.22 7.31
C LEU A 216 -5.11 18.99 8.63
N ALA A 217 -4.35 18.50 9.61
CA ALA A 217 -4.20 19.18 10.90
C ALA A 217 -3.44 20.50 10.78
N GLU A 218 -2.42 20.58 9.91
CA GLU A 218 -1.71 21.82 9.59
C GLU A 218 -2.64 22.84 8.91
N LEU A 219 -3.52 22.39 8.01
CA LEU A 219 -4.54 23.22 7.39
C LEU A 219 -5.50 23.78 8.46
N ALA A 220 -5.97 22.96 9.39
CA ALA A 220 -6.81 23.41 10.51
C ALA A 220 -6.10 24.47 11.37
N LEU A 221 -4.81 24.29 11.66
CA LEU A 221 -4.00 25.24 12.42
C LEU A 221 -3.84 26.57 11.68
N SER A 222 -3.62 26.52 10.36
CA SER A 222 -3.51 27.72 9.52
C SER A 222 -4.80 28.54 9.51
N HIS A 223 -5.97 27.87 9.48
CA HIS A 223 -7.28 28.53 9.58
C HIS A 223 -7.49 29.23 10.93
N GLN A 224 -6.99 28.66 12.03
CA GLN A 224 -7.05 29.31 13.34
C GLN A 224 -6.13 30.53 13.41
N CYS A 225 -4.93 30.44 12.82
CA CYS A 225 -3.96 31.54 12.84
C CYS A 225 -4.42 32.73 11.99
N GLY A 226 -4.97 32.48 10.80
CA GLY A 226 -5.51 33.54 9.93
C GLY A 226 -6.81 34.19 10.44
N LYS A 227 -7.54 33.53 11.36
CA LYS A 227 -8.67 34.16 12.07
C LYS A 227 -8.24 35.10 13.18
N ALA A 228 -7.11 34.84 13.84
CA ALA A 228 -6.58 35.68 14.91
C ALA A 228 -5.98 37.01 14.42
N ASP A 229 -5.53 37.08 13.16
CA ASP A 229 -5.01 38.31 12.55
C ASP A 229 -6.10 39.26 12.01
N ASN A 230 -7.37 38.80 11.95
CA ASN A 230 -8.50 39.58 11.40
C ASN A 230 -9.55 39.97 12.47
N SER A 231 -9.24 39.77 13.76
CA SER A 231 -10.08 40.07 14.92
C SER A 231 -9.33 40.95 15.91
#